data_AF-A0AAD7RCN7-F1
#
_entry.id   AF-A0AAD7RCN7-F1
#
_cell.length_a   1.000
_cell.length_b   1.000
_cell.length_c   1.000
_cell.angle_alpha   90.00
_cell.angle_beta   90.00
_cell.angle_gamma   90.00
#
_symmetry.space_group_name_H-M   'P 1'
#
loop_
_entity.id
_entity.type
_entity.pdbx_description
1 polymer ?
#
loop_
_entity_poly.entity_id
_entity_poly.type
_entity_poly.pdbx_seq_one_letter_code
_entity_poly.pdbx_strand_id
1 'polypeptide(L)'
;MEFEKLQQFLKDEEAARIAALREEEEQKSQMMKEKIEKMTEEISSLSEQIRAIEQELGAEDISFLQCNEPHPTAQVTPEYYCRAQCTLQDPEKVSGALVDVAKHLGNLKYRVWEKMLGTVQYTPVTLDPNTANPYLSLSEDLTSVRLRDENNRFLIIQRASRAGRGPDSPLVCVAHSATLCVRRVRQGGGTFPT
;
A
#
# COMPACT_ATOMS: atom_id res chain seq x y z
N MET A 1 5.78 10.63 -27.88
CA MET A 1 6.97 10.34 -27.05
C MET A 1 6.80 10.67 -25.57
N GLU A 2 6.61 11.92 -25.12
CA GLU A 2 6.52 12.18 -23.65
C GLU A 2 5.21 11.73 -23.00
N PHE A 3 4.06 12.00 -23.66
CA PHE A 3 2.77 11.50 -23.18
C PHE A 3 2.67 9.97 -23.20
N GLU A 4 3.29 9.32 -24.19
CA GLU A 4 3.33 7.84 -24.27
C GLU A 4 4.14 7.25 -23.12
N LYS A 5 5.29 7.85 -22.75
CA LYS A 5 6.06 7.45 -21.57
C LYS A 5 5.25 7.57 -20.29
N LEU A 6 4.51 8.68 -20.13
CA LEU A 6 3.64 8.87 -18.97
C LEU A 6 2.50 7.84 -18.94
N GLN A 7 1.87 7.58 -20.09
CA GLN A 7 0.83 6.55 -20.20
C GLN A 7 1.38 5.17 -19.87
N GLN A 8 2.58 4.83 -20.34
CA GLN A 8 3.23 3.56 -20.04
C GLN A 8 3.53 3.44 -18.53
N PHE A 9 4.10 4.49 -17.92
CA PHE A 9 4.34 4.54 -16.49
C PHE A 9 3.07 4.28 -15.67
N LEU A 10 1.94 4.90 -16.05
CA LEU A 10 0.67 4.69 -15.34
C LEU A 10 0.15 3.26 -15.51
N LYS A 11 0.27 2.67 -16.70
CA LYS A 11 -0.10 1.27 -16.94
C LYS A 11 0.77 0.31 -16.11
N ASP A 12 2.07 0.58 -16.02
CA ASP A 12 2.99 -0.25 -15.25
C ASP A 12 2.69 -0.15 -13.74
N GLU A 13 2.42 1.06 -13.21
CA GLU A 13 2.00 1.25 -11.81
C GLU A 13 0.65 0.59 -11.49
N GLU A 14 -0.31 0.62 -12.43
CA GLU A 14 -1.59 -0.08 -12.29
C GLU A 14 -1.38 -1.60 -12.30
N ALA A 15 -0.65 -2.13 -13.28
CA ALA A 15 -0.39 -3.56 -13.42
C ALA A 15 0.37 -4.13 -12.22
N ALA A 16 1.41 -3.44 -11.74
CA ALA A 16 2.17 -3.84 -10.56
C ALA A 16 1.28 -3.91 -9.31
N ARG A 17 0.34 -2.97 -9.16
CA ARG A 17 -0.57 -2.95 -8.01
C ARG A 17 -1.65 -4.03 -8.11
N ILE A 18 -2.20 -4.29 -9.29
CA ILE A 18 -3.12 -5.42 -9.51
C ILE A 18 -2.43 -6.74 -9.20
N ALA A 19 -1.16 -6.90 -9.62
CA ALA A 19 -0.39 -8.11 -9.32
C ALA A 19 -0.19 -8.29 -7.80
N ALA A 20 0.22 -7.23 -7.10
CA ALA A 20 0.38 -7.27 -5.63
C ALA A 20 -0.93 -7.55 -4.88
N LEU A 21 -2.06 -7.05 -5.39
CA LEU A 21 -3.39 -7.32 -4.82
C LEU A 21 -3.79 -8.80 -5.01
N ARG A 22 -3.57 -9.35 -6.22
CA ARG A 22 -3.86 -10.77 -6.52
C ARG A 22 -3.01 -11.71 -5.66
N GLU A 23 -1.74 -11.39 -5.49
CA GLU A 23 -0.85 -12.17 -4.62
C GLU A 23 -1.35 -12.16 -3.17
N GLU A 24 -1.77 -11.00 -2.66
CA GLU A 24 -2.33 -10.92 -1.31
C GLU A 24 -3.64 -11.71 -1.18
N GLU A 25 -4.56 -11.57 -2.15
CA GLU A 25 -5.81 -12.33 -2.20
C GLU A 25 -5.55 -13.84 -2.15
N GLU A 26 -4.63 -14.33 -2.98
CA GLU A 26 -4.25 -15.75 -3.01
C GLU A 26 -3.68 -16.20 -1.67
N GLN A 27 -2.77 -15.42 -1.07
CA GLN A 27 -2.22 -15.73 0.25
C GLN A 27 -3.31 -15.80 1.33
N LYS A 28 -4.28 -14.87 1.32
CA LYS A 28 -5.40 -14.88 2.29
C LYS A 28 -6.34 -16.06 2.06
N SER A 29 -6.64 -16.38 0.80
CA SER A 29 -7.48 -17.51 0.40
C SER A 29 -6.86 -18.84 0.84
N GLN A 30 -5.57 -19.03 0.54
CA GLN A 30 -4.84 -20.24 0.89
C GLN A 30 -4.76 -20.44 2.41
N MET A 31 -4.48 -19.37 3.16
CA MET A 31 -4.50 -19.41 4.64
C MET A 31 -5.87 -19.84 5.18
N MET A 32 -6.97 -19.34 4.60
CA MET A 32 -8.31 -19.72 5.03
C MET A 32 -8.60 -21.19 4.72
N LYS A 33 -8.20 -21.66 3.54
CA LYS A 33 -8.34 -23.06 3.13
C LYS A 33 -7.65 -24.01 4.11
N GLU A 34 -6.38 -23.75 4.44
CA GLU A 34 -5.61 -24.55 5.40
C GLU A 34 -6.26 -24.59 6.79
N LYS A 35 -6.80 -23.45 7.26
CA LYS A 35 -7.52 -23.40 8.55
C LYS A 35 -8.81 -24.21 8.52
N ILE A 36 -9.55 -24.18 7.41
CA ILE A 36 -10.78 -24.98 7.23
C ILE A 36 -10.43 -26.48 7.20
N GLU A 37 -9.39 -26.87 6.46
CA GLU A 37 -8.92 -28.26 6.38
C GLU A 37 -8.53 -28.78 7.76
N LYS A 38 -7.73 -28.01 8.51
CA LYS A 38 -7.36 -28.36 9.89
C LYS A 38 -8.58 -28.54 10.81
N MET A 39 -9.54 -27.62 10.78
CA MET A 39 -10.77 -27.77 11.57
C MET A 39 -11.58 -29.00 11.15
N THR A 40 -11.59 -29.33 9.86
CA THR A 40 -12.29 -30.52 9.34
C THR A 40 -11.65 -31.82 9.85
N GLU A 41 -10.32 -31.86 9.91
CA GLU A 41 -9.57 -32.98 10.50
C GLU A 41 -9.85 -33.12 12.00
N GLU A 42 -9.83 -32.01 12.75
CA GLU A 42 -10.15 -32.00 14.19
C GLU A 42 -11.58 -32.49 14.47
N ILE A 43 -12.57 -32.06 13.67
CA ILE A 43 -13.96 -32.54 13.77
C ILE A 43 -14.06 -34.03 13.46
N SER A 44 -13.32 -34.51 12.47
CA SER A 44 -13.32 -35.92 12.08
C SER A 44 -12.74 -36.79 13.20
N SER A 45 -11.59 -36.39 13.76
CA SER A 45 -10.95 -37.06 14.90
C SER A 45 -11.85 -37.09 16.13
N LEU A 46 -12.54 -35.99 16.44
CA LEU A 46 -13.53 -35.93 17.51
C LEU A 46 -14.69 -36.89 17.27
N SER A 47 -15.22 -36.91 16.06
CA SER A 47 -16.36 -37.77 15.70
C SER A 47 -16.00 -39.26 15.80
N GLU A 48 -14.78 -39.63 15.43
CA GLU A 48 -14.28 -41.00 15.60
C GLU A 48 -14.14 -41.40 17.07
N GLN A 49 -13.66 -40.49 17.92
CA GLN A 49 -13.54 -40.73 19.36
C GLN A 49 -14.90 -40.88 20.03
N ILE A 50 -15.88 -40.02 19.70
CA ILE A 50 -17.26 -40.13 20.20
C ILE A 50 -17.83 -41.50 19.83
N ARG A 51 -17.69 -41.92 18.56
CA ARG A 51 -18.16 -43.22 18.09
C ARG A 51 -17.50 -44.39 18.83
N ALA A 52 -16.19 -44.30 19.10
CA ALA A 52 -15.47 -45.33 19.85
C ALA A 52 -16.01 -45.47 21.28
N ILE A 53 -16.25 -44.34 21.96
CA ILE A 53 -16.84 -44.32 23.30
C ILE A 53 -18.27 -44.87 23.29
N GLU A 54 -19.10 -44.48 22.32
CA GLU A 54 -20.47 -44.99 22.18
C GLU A 54 -20.53 -46.51 21.95
N GLN A 55 -19.61 -47.06 21.16
CA GLN A 55 -19.52 -48.50 20.92
C GLN A 55 -19.11 -49.29 22.16
N GLU A 56 -18.13 -48.80 22.92
CA GLU A 56 -17.68 -49.41 24.18
C GLU A 56 -18.82 -49.41 25.21
N LEU A 57 -19.54 -48.30 25.34
CA LEU A 57 -20.73 -48.20 26.20
C LEU A 57 -21.84 -49.18 25.81
N GLY A 58 -22.05 -49.41 24.51
CA GLY A 58 -23.07 -50.35 24.02
C GLY A 58 -22.67 -51.83 24.13
N ALA A 59 -21.36 -52.14 24.18
CA ALA A 59 -20.84 -53.51 24.27
C ALA A 59 -20.71 -54.02 25.71
N GLU A 60 -20.61 -53.11 26.69
CA GLU A 60 -20.23 -53.40 28.08
C GLU A 60 -21.31 -52.98 29.09
N ASP A 61 -22.54 -53.46 28.95
CA ASP A 61 -23.67 -53.08 29.84
C ASP A 61 -23.49 -53.55 31.31
N ILE A 62 -22.47 -54.37 31.62
CA ILE A 62 -22.22 -54.92 32.98
C ILE A 62 -20.81 -54.60 33.49
N SER A 63 -19.75 -54.66 32.67
CA SER A 63 -18.37 -54.35 33.09
C SER A 63 -18.13 -52.85 33.28
N PHE A 64 -18.73 -52.00 32.43
CA PHE A 64 -18.70 -50.55 32.58
C PHE A 64 -19.35 -50.10 33.90
N LEU A 65 -20.41 -50.79 34.33
CA LEU A 65 -21.11 -50.52 35.59
C LEU A 65 -20.42 -51.11 36.82
N GLN A 66 -19.75 -52.27 36.71
CA GLN A 66 -19.03 -52.91 37.81
C GLN A 66 -17.84 -52.09 38.34
N CYS A 67 -17.41 -51.06 37.61
CA CYS A 67 -16.47 -50.04 38.07
C CYS A 67 -17.07 -49.06 39.11
N ASN A 68 -18.35 -49.20 39.47
CA ASN A 68 -19.06 -48.34 40.45
C ASN A 68 -19.32 -49.00 41.81
N GLU A 69 -18.90 -50.24 42.05
CA GLU A 69 -18.96 -50.82 43.41
C GLU A 69 -17.91 -50.13 44.29
N PRO A 70 -18.30 -49.33 45.30
CA PRO A 70 -17.35 -48.61 46.13
C PRO A 70 -16.76 -49.60 47.14
N HIS A 71 -15.68 -50.30 46.77
CA HIS A 71 -14.88 -51.00 47.76
C HIS A 71 -14.16 -49.94 48.63
N PRO A 72 -14.34 -49.92 49.96
CA PRO A 72 -13.87 -48.83 50.83
C PRO A 72 -12.33 -48.75 51.03
N THR A 73 -11.55 -49.31 50.11
CA THR A 73 -10.09 -49.37 50.17
C THR A 73 -9.39 -49.12 48.83
N ALA A 74 -10.14 -48.94 47.73
CA ALA A 74 -9.54 -48.64 46.44
C ALA A 74 -9.40 -47.13 46.29
N GLN A 75 -8.15 -46.66 46.30
CA GLN A 75 -7.78 -45.33 45.82
C GLN A 75 -8.47 -45.11 44.47
N VAL A 76 -9.28 -44.07 44.36
CA VAL A 76 -9.92 -43.66 43.10
C VAL A 76 -8.79 -43.46 42.09
N THR A 77 -8.59 -44.43 41.20
CA THR A 77 -7.52 -44.38 40.21
C THR A 77 -7.87 -43.31 39.18
N PRO A 78 -6.89 -42.49 38.74
CA PRO A 78 -7.10 -41.41 37.76
C PRO A 78 -7.66 -41.88 36.40
N GLU A 79 -7.59 -43.19 36.13
CA GLU A 79 -7.94 -43.82 34.87
C GLU A 79 -9.39 -43.54 34.42
N TYR A 80 -10.32 -43.31 35.37
CA TYR A 80 -11.73 -43.08 35.09
C TYR A 80 -12.04 -41.67 34.52
N TYR A 81 -11.34 -40.63 34.99
CA TYR A 81 -11.54 -39.25 34.51
C TYR A 81 -10.70 -38.92 33.27
N CYS A 82 -9.59 -39.64 33.06
CA CYS A 82 -8.68 -39.39 31.95
C CYS A 82 -9.22 -39.86 30.59
N ARG A 83 -10.14 -40.83 30.55
CA ARG A 83 -10.54 -41.47 29.27
C ARG A 83 -11.46 -40.62 28.39
N ALA A 84 -12.24 -39.72 28.99
CA ALA A 84 -13.11 -38.78 28.28
C ALA A 84 -12.50 -37.36 28.13
N GLN A 85 -11.32 -37.11 28.71
CA GLN A 85 -10.69 -35.79 28.66
C GLN A 85 -9.98 -35.57 27.32
N CYS A 86 -10.73 -35.06 26.35
CA CYS A 86 -10.17 -34.44 25.16
C CYS A 86 -9.53 -33.10 25.55
N THR A 87 -8.20 -33.03 25.58
CA THR A 87 -7.48 -31.75 25.65
C THR A 87 -7.35 -31.15 24.25
N LEU A 88 -8.49 -30.74 23.67
CA LEU A 88 -8.48 -29.96 22.44
C LEU A 88 -8.34 -28.49 22.76
N GLN A 89 -7.45 -27.82 22.03
CA GLN A 89 -7.37 -26.37 22.07
C GLN A 89 -8.56 -25.78 21.33
N ASP A 90 -9.09 -24.67 21.83
CA ASP A 90 -10.12 -23.91 21.13
C ASP A 90 -9.64 -23.56 19.70
N PRO A 91 -10.53 -23.64 18.69
CA PRO A 91 -10.20 -23.24 17.34
C PRO A 91 -9.68 -21.79 17.34
N GLU A 92 -8.45 -21.62 16.86
CA GLU A 92 -7.78 -20.32 16.84
C GLU A 92 -8.53 -19.33 15.92
N LYS A 93 -8.86 -18.14 16.42
CA LYS A 93 -9.48 -17.09 15.61
C LYS A 93 -8.53 -16.66 14.49
N VAL A 94 -9.00 -16.68 13.25
CA VAL A 94 -8.20 -16.28 12.08
C VAL A 94 -8.06 -14.75 12.05
N SER A 95 -6.99 -14.23 12.65
CA SER A 95 -6.61 -12.81 12.50
C SER A 95 -5.90 -12.58 11.16
N GLY A 96 -6.21 -11.48 10.48
CA GLY A 96 -5.51 -11.08 9.26
C GLY A 96 -5.96 -11.81 7.99
N ALA A 97 -7.16 -12.39 7.95
CA ALA A 97 -7.76 -12.99 6.75
C ALA A 97 -8.22 -11.97 5.70
N LEU A 98 -8.41 -10.71 6.10
CA LEU A 98 -8.89 -9.68 5.20
C LEU A 98 -7.73 -9.08 4.39
N VAL A 99 -8.06 -8.68 3.17
CA VAL A 99 -7.16 -7.90 2.31
C VAL A 99 -6.99 -6.50 2.90
N ASP A 100 -5.76 -6.01 2.92
CA ASP A 100 -5.42 -4.66 3.35
C ASP A 100 -5.72 -3.63 2.24
N VAL A 101 -6.96 -3.14 2.24
CA VAL A 101 -7.42 -2.11 1.29
C VAL A 101 -6.55 -0.85 1.36
N ALA A 102 -6.10 -0.46 2.56
CA ALA A 102 -5.32 0.76 2.75
C ALA A 102 -3.91 0.64 2.18
N LYS A 103 -3.29 -0.55 2.25
CA LYS A 103 -2.01 -0.84 1.58
C LYS A 103 -2.08 -0.61 0.08
N HIS A 104 -3.20 -0.98 -0.56
CA HIS A 104 -3.38 -0.86 -2.01
C HIS A 104 -3.88 0.51 -2.47
N LEU A 105 -4.84 1.11 -1.77
CA LEU A 105 -5.53 2.34 -2.18
C LEU A 105 -5.13 3.58 -1.37
N GLY A 106 -4.49 3.42 -0.22
CA GLY A 106 -4.10 4.50 0.68
C GLY A 106 -3.16 5.49 0.00
N ASN A 107 -3.58 6.76 -0.07
CA ASN A 107 -2.84 7.85 -0.70
C ASN A 107 -2.34 7.52 -2.12
N LEU A 108 -3.11 6.72 -2.87
CA LEU A 108 -2.72 6.20 -4.18
C LEU A 108 -2.25 7.29 -5.14
N LYS A 109 -3.08 8.32 -5.34
CA LYS A 109 -2.78 9.43 -6.26
C LYS A 109 -1.45 10.12 -5.92
N TYR A 110 -1.21 10.35 -4.63
CA TYR A 110 0.02 10.98 -4.15
C TYR A 110 1.25 10.10 -4.39
N ARG A 111 1.18 8.81 -4.06
CA ARG A 111 2.29 7.85 -4.26
C ARG A 111 2.66 7.70 -5.74
N VAL A 112 1.67 7.64 -6.62
CA VAL A 112 1.89 7.57 -8.07
C VAL A 112 2.53 8.87 -8.57
N TRP A 113 2.04 10.03 -8.12
CA TRP A 113 2.61 11.33 -8.46
C TRP A 113 4.06 11.49 -7.97
N GLU A 114 4.38 11.04 -6.76
CA GLU A 114 5.73 11.10 -6.20
C GLU A 114 6.72 10.27 -7.02
N LYS A 115 6.34 9.04 -7.40
CA LYS A 115 7.15 8.20 -8.30
C LYS A 115 7.31 8.82 -9.69
N MET A 116 6.25 9.46 -10.20
CA MET A 116 6.28 10.15 -11.49
C MET A 116 7.29 11.32 -11.47
N LEU A 117 7.49 11.99 -10.34
CA LEU A 117 8.48 13.06 -10.24
C LEU A 117 9.91 12.57 -10.51
N GLY A 118 10.22 11.32 -10.16
CA GLY A 118 11.52 10.70 -10.46
C GLY A 118 11.74 10.36 -11.93
N THR A 119 10.67 10.26 -12.74
CA THR A 119 10.76 9.93 -14.17
C THR A 119 10.73 11.17 -15.08
N VAL A 120 10.27 12.32 -14.56
CA VAL A 120 10.16 13.57 -15.33
C VAL A 120 11.45 14.38 -15.22
N GLN A 121 12.09 14.66 -16.35
CA GLN A 121 13.19 15.62 -16.42
C GLN A 121 12.66 17.05 -16.40
N TYR A 122 12.85 17.75 -15.28
CA TYR A 122 12.62 19.18 -15.19
C TYR A 122 13.89 19.96 -15.54
N THR A 123 13.85 20.73 -16.63
CA THR A 123 14.89 21.71 -16.94
C THR A 123 14.38 23.10 -16.53
N PRO A 124 14.86 23.68 -15.41
CA PRO A 124 14.45 25.02 -15.02
C PRO A 124 14.85 26.03 -16.10
N VAL A 125 13.94 26.95 -16.34
CA VAL A 125 14.12 28.05 -17.28
C VAL A 125 14.34 29.33 -16.48
N THR A 126 15.44 30.02 -16.74
CA THR A 126 15.77 31.32 -16.14
C THR A 126 15.87 32.38 -17.23
N LEU A 127 15.57 33.62 -16.86
CA LEU A 127 15.69 34.77 -17.74
C LEU A 127 17.16 35.21 -17.83
N ASP A 128 17.65 35.50 -19.03
CA ASP A 128 19.03 36.00 -19.22
C ASP A 128 19.05 37.54 -19.19
N PRO A 129 19.66 38.17 -18.17
CA PRO A 129 19.73 39.62 -18.04
C PRO A 129 20.40 40.31 -19.23
N ASN A 130 21.34 39.63 -19.89
CA ASN A 130 22.09 40.20 -21.02
C ASN A 130 21.24 40.32 -22.29
N THR A 131 20.09 39.63 -22.32
CA THR A 131 19.13 39.68 -23.43
C THR A 131 17.89 40.50 -23.11
N ALA A 132 17.78 41.01 -21.88
CA ALA A 132 16.60 41.73 -21.43
C ALA A 132 16.49 43.09 -22.14
N ASN A 133 15.29 43.36 -22.68
CA ASN A 133 14.96 44.66 -23.25
C ASN A 133 15.06 45.75 -22.15
N PRO A 134 15.61 46.96 -22.43
CA PRO A 134 15.76 48.03 -21.43
C PRO A 134 14.46 48.47 -20.71
N TYR A 135 13.30 48.26 -21.34
CA TYR A 135 11.99 48.56 -20.75
C TYR A 135 11.44 47.43 -19.85
N LEU A 136 12.17 46.31 -19.73
CA LEU A 136 11.85 45.18 -18.87
C LEU A 136 12.73 45.16 -17.63
N SER A 137 12.15 44.76 -16.51
CA SER A 137 12.85 44.54 -15.24
C SER A 137 12.68 43.09 -14.81
N LEU A 138 13.78 42.45 -14.45
CA LEU A 138 13.78 41.05 -13.99
C LEU A 138 13.66 40.99 -12.46
N SER A 139 13.06 39.92 -11.93
CA SER A 139 13.14 39.59 -10.51
C SER A 139 14.54 39.11 -10.13
N GLU A 140 14.88 39.21 -8.85
CA GLU A 140 16.18 38.78 -8.31
C GLU A 140 16.47 37.30 -8.58
N ASP A 141 15.45 36.45 -8.52
CA ASP A 141 15.56 35.02 -8.81
C ASP A 141 15.57 34.69 -10.32
N LEU A 142 15.51 35.72 -11.18
CA LEU A 142 15.46 35.60 -12.65
C LEU A 142 14.33 34.71 -13.17
N THR A 143 13.27 34.53 -12.37
CA THR A 143 12.09 33.74 -12.75
C THR A 143 10.91 34.61 -13.19
N SER A 144 10.98 35.92 -13.08
CA SER A 144 9.86 36.81 -13.39
C SER A 144 10.33 38.07 -14.14
N VAL A 145 9.50 38.56 -15.05
CA VAL A 145 9.72 39.83 -15.77
C VAL A 145 8.56 40.79 -15.53
N ARG A 146 8.90 42.08 -15.39
CA ARG A 146 7.97 43.20 -15.25
C ARG A 146 8.24 44.29 -16.27
N LEU A 147 7.20 44.73 -16.97
CA LEU A 147 7.25 45.90 -17.85
C LEU A 147 7.27 47.18 -17.00
N ARG A 148 8.23 48.07 -17.27
CA ARG A 148 8.32 49.40 -16.67
C ARG A 148 7.55 50.38 -17.55
N ASP A 149 6.57 51.08 -16.99
CA ASP A 149 5.91 52.19 -17.68
C ASP A 149 6.75 53.49 -17.61
N GLU A 150 6.34 54.50 -18.36
CA GLU A 150 7.00 55.82 -18.43
C GLU A 150 7.04 56.55 -17.07
N ASN A 151 6.20 56.14 -16.11
CA ASN A 151 6.14 56.66 -14.75
C ASN A 151 6.81 55.74 -13.72
N ASN A 152 7.66 54.80 -14.18
CA ASN A 152 8.38 53.84 -13.33
C ASN A 152 7.48 52.86 -12.54
N ARG A 153 6.23 52.67 -12.95
CA ARG A 153 5.31 51.68 -12.36
C ARG A 153 5.40 50.35 -13.11
N PHE A 154 5.31 49.26 -12.37
CA PHE A 154 5.41 47.91 -12.92
C PHE A 154 4.01 47.35 -13.20
N LEU A 155 3.68 47.05 -14.46
CA LEU A 155 2.29 46.77 -14.84
C LEU A 155 1.94 45.31 -15.13
N ILE A 156 2.91 44.39 -15.29
CA ILE A 156 2.62 42.97 -15.59
C ILE A 156 3.68 42.09 -14.96
N ILE A 157 3.32 40.99 -14.28
CA ILE A 157 4.26 39.93 -13.87
C ILE A 157 4.06 38.76 -14.83
N GLN A 158 5.02 38.50 -15.71
CA GLN A 158 5.12 37.19 -16.36
C GLN A 158 6.14 36.35 -15.59
N ARG A 159 5.70 35.26 -14.98
CA ARG A 159 6.59 34.26 -14.36
C ARG A 159 7.07 33.30 -15.45
N ALA A 160 8.37 33.19 -15.65
CA ALA A 160 8.98 32.00 -16.22
C ALA A 160 8.57 30.81 -15.35
N SER A 161 8.10 29.75 -15.99
CA SER A 161 7.33 28.67 -15.34
C SER A 161 8.08 28.04 -14.16
N ARG A 162 7.78 28.54 -12.95
CA ARG A 162 8.03 27.84 -11.69
C ARG A 162 6.94 26.80 -11.62
N ALA A 163 7.28 25.52 -11.81
CA ALA A 163 6.33 24.44 -11.61
C ALA A 163 5.77 24.56 -10.17
N GLY A 164 4.53 25.04 -10.08
CA GLY A 164 3.81 25.25 -8.83
C GLY A 164 3.36 23.91 -8.26
N ARG A 165 3.57 23.76 -6.96
CA ARG A 165 3.11 22.63 -6.13
C ARG A 165 1.58 22.62 -6.06
N GLY A 166 0.97 21.46 -6.30
CA GLY A 166 -0.41 21.15 -5.88
C GLY A 166 -1.47 21.15 -7.00
N PRO A 167 -2.65 20.52 -6.76
CA PRO A 167 -3.51 19.99 -7.81
C PRO A 167 -4.44 21.01 -8.49
N ASP A 168 -4.49 22.26 -8.03
CA ASP A 168 -5.41 23.29 -8.55
C ASP A 168 -4.64 24.47 -9.17
N SER A 169 -3.97 24.25 -10.28
CA SER A 169 -3.38 25.34 -11.08
C SER A 169 -3.72 25.18 -12.55
N PRO A 170 -4.73 25.92 -13.06
CA PRO A 170 -4.93 26.03 -14.49
C PRO A 170 -4.03 27.13 -15.06
N LEU A 171 -3.81 26.99 -16.37
CA LEU A 171 -3.45 28.02 -17.36
C LEU A 171 -2.03 27.93 -17.94
N VAL A 172 -2.03 27.21 -19.08
CA VAL A 172 -1.30 27.55 -20.30
C VAL A 172 -1.41 29.05 -20.59
N CYS A 173 -0.29 29.74 -20.81
CA CYS A 173 -0.26 31.05 -21.44
C CYS A 173 0.64 31.03 -22.66
N VAL A 174 0.01 31.28 -23.81
CA VAL A 174 0.61 31.55 -25.12
C VAL A 174 1.32 32.90 -25.06
N ALA A 175 2.61 32.91 -25.34
CA ALA A 175 3.38 34.14 -25.52
C ALA A 175 3.07 34.75 -26.88
N HIS A 176 2.13 35.70 -26.94
CA HIS A 176 2.07 36.66 -28.04
C HIS A 176 2.81 37.93 -27.61
N SER A 177 3.90 38.22 -28.32
CA SER A 177 4.65 39.48 -28.31
C SER A 177 5.57 39.76 -27.11
N ALA A 178 6.75 39.13 -27.09
CA ALA A 178 8.01 39.79 -26.73
C ALA A 178 9.18 38.83 -27.04
N THR A 179 10.17 39.36 -27.75
CA THR A 179 11.41 38.72 -28.18
C THR A 179 12.09 37.91 -27.06
N LEU A 180 12.37 36.63 -27.33
CA LEU A 180 12.87 35.60 -26.40
C LEU A 180 14.02 36.08 -25.48
N CYS A 181 13.77 36.16 -24.16
CA CYS A 181 14.78 36.37 -23.11
C CYS A 181 15.01 35.09 -22.29
N VAL A 182 15.15 33.94 -22.95
CA VAL A 182 15.10 32.62 -22.28
C VAL A 182 16.44 31.89 -22.39
N ARG A 183 17.02 31.49 -21.25
CA ARG A 183 18.21 30.61 -21.18
C ARG A 183 17.87 29.34 -20.40
N ARG A 184 18.28 28.19 -20.94
CA ARG A 184 18.19 26.91 -20.21
C ARG A 184 19.36 26.82 -19.23
N VAL A 185 19.06 26.48 -17.98
CA VAL A 185 20.09 26.13 -16.99
C VAL A 185 20.63 24.74 -17.34
N ARG A 186 21.93 24.63 -17.65
CA ARG A 186 22.61 23.33 -17.70
C ARG A 186 22.79 22.87 -16.25
N GLN A 187 22.11 21.80 -15.85
CA GLN A 187 22.44 21.12 -14.58
C GLN A 187 23.80 20.45 -14.76
N GLY A 188 24.86 21.10 -14.25
CA GLY A 188 26.16 20.46 -14.09
C GLY A 188 26.04 19.43 -12.97
N GLY A 189 26.31 18.16 -13.28
CA GLY A 189 26.50 17.12 -12.27
C GLY A 189 27.72 17.46 -11.43
N GLY A 190 27.48 17.99 -10.23
CA GLY A 190 28.49 18.19 -9.20
C GLY A 190 28.39 17.05 -8.19
N THR A 191 29.31 16.09 -8.29
CA THR A 191 29.65 15.20 -7.18
C THR A 191 30.25 16.03 -6.05
N PHE A 192 29.66 15.96 -4.86
CA PHE A 192 30.26 16.49 -3.63
C PHE A 192 31.45 15.61 -3.23
N PRO A 193 32.66 16.15 -2.99
CA PRO A 193 33.66 15.42 -2.23
C PRO A 193 33.35 15.53 -0.74
N THR A 194 33.53 14.41 -0.03
CA THR A 194 33.57 14.27 1.43
C THR A 194 34.67 15.09 2.06
#